data_AF-A0A453DGR7-F1
#
_entry.id   AF-A0A453DGR7-F1
#
_cell.length_a   1.000
_cell.length_b   1.000
_cell.length_c   1.000
_cell.angle_alpha   90.00
_cell.angle_beta   90.00
_cell.angle_gamma   90.00
#
_symmetry.space_group_name_H-M   'P 1'
#
loop_
_entity.id
_entity.type
_entity.pdbx_description
1 polymer ?
#
loop_
_entity_poly.entity_id
_entity_poly.type
_entity_poly.pdbx_seq_one_letter_code
_entity_poly.pdbx_strand_id
1 'polypeptide(L)'
;RPAVKLDSRIIELYKEVGQLLSRYTSGKIPKAFKRIPSLECWADVLQLTEPQNWSPNAVYQATRLFSSNMNAKNAVRFYEAILLPRLRHDIKQNKRLHFALYQSMKKSLYKPAAFFKGILLPLCQEGNCTLREAVIIGSIIQKVTIPPLHARLA
;
A
#
# COMPACT_ATOMS: atom_id res chain seq x y z
N ARG A 1 -1.14 22.81 1.45
CA ARG A 1 -1.52 22.66 0.02
C ARG A 1 -2.95 23.16 -0.13
N PRO A 2 -3.28 24.01 -1.12
CA PRO A 2 -4.67 24.33 -1.39
C PRO A 2 -5.42 23.05 -1.75
N ALA A 3 -6.63 22.88 -1.22
CA ALA A 3 -7.46 21.72 -1.51
C ALA A 3 -7.77 21.72 -3.02
N VAL A 4 -7.38 20.66 -3.72
CA VAL A 4 -7.74 20.46 -5.12
C VAL A 4 -9.27 20.43 -5.18
N LYS A 5 -9.88 21.42 -5.83
CA LYS A 5 -11.33 21.51 -5.97
C LYS A 5 -11.77 20.48 -7.02
N LEU A 6 -12.07 19.27 -6.56
CA LEU A 6 -12.58 18.19 -7.41
C LEU A 6 -14.08 18.39 -7.68
N ASP A 7 -14.51 18.04 -8.89
CA ASP A 7 -15.93 18.01 -9.27
C ASP A 7 -16.70 17.01 -8.38
N SER A 8 -17.89 17.40 -7.91
CA SER A 8 -18.78 16.56 -7.11
C SER A 8 -19.02 15.17 -7.74
N ARG A 9 -19.15 15.08 -9.07
CA ARG A 9 -19.35 13.80 -9.78
C ARG A 9 -18.14 12.89 -9.66
N ILE A 10 -16.94 13.45 -9.69
CA ILE A 10 -15.69 12.70 -9.51
C ILE A 10 -15.61 12.19 -8.06
N ILE A 11 -16.01 13.02 -7.11
CA ILE A 11 -16.05 12.65 -5.69
C ILE A 11 -16.98 11.46 -5.46
N GLU A 12 -18.21 11.52 -5.97
CA GLU A 12 -19.21 10.45 -5.88
C GLU A 12 -18.69 9.15 -6.51
N LEU A 13 -18.13 9.24 -7.72
CA LEU A 13 -17.56 8.08 -8.42
C LEU A 13 -16.49 7.36 -7.58
N TYR A 14 -15.55 8.09 -6.99
CA TYR A 14 -14.49 7.46 -6.20
C TYR A 14 -14.97 6.95 -4.83
N LYS A 15 -16.01 7.55 -4.25
CA LYS A 15 -16.67 6.99 -3.05
C LYS A 15 -17.31 5.63 -3.35
N GLU A 16 -18.03 5.51 -4.47
CA GLU A 16 -18.61 4.23 -4.91
C GLU A 16 -17.53 3.16 -5.17
N VAL A 17 -16.40 3.57 -5.77
CA VAL A 17 -15.23 2.70 -5.92
C VAL A 17 -14.72 2.22 -4.55
N GLY A 18 -14.65 3.10 -3.56
CA GLY A 18 -14.28 2.74 -2.19
C GLY A 18 -15.21 1.68 -1.57
N GLN A 19 -16.53 1.86 -1.71
CA GLN A 19 -17.54 0.89 -1.26
C GLN A 19 -17.42 -0.46 -1.96
N LEU A 20 -16.98 -0.49 -3.22
CA LEU A 20 -16.69 -1.74 -3.91
C LEU A 20 -15.43 -2.41 -3.36
N LEU A 21 -14.37 -1.62 -3.11
CA LEU A 21 -13.09 -2.13 -2.61
C LEU A 21 -13.18 -2.67 -1.18
N SER A 22 -14.10 -2.18 -0.35
CA SER A 22 -14.31 -2.69 1.01
C SER A 22 -14.78 -4.16 1.03
N ARG A 23 -15.57 -4.57 0.03
CA ARG A 23 -16.09 -5.93 -0.13
C ARG A 23 -15.39 -6.75 -1.23
N TYR A 24 -14.32 -6.22 -1.82
CA TYR A 24 -13.64 -6.87 -2.93
C TYR A 24 -12.97 -8.19 -2.51
N THR A 25 -13.13 -9.24 -3.30
CA THR A 25 -12.51 -10.54 -3.05
C THR A 25 -11.61 -10.95 -4.20
N SER A 26 -12.17 -11.01 -5.41
CA SER A 26 -11.48 -11.40 -6.64
C SER A 26 -12.09 -10.70 -7.86
N GLY A 27 -11.49 -10.92 -9.03
CA GLY A 27 -12.01 -10.39 -10.30
C GLY A 27 -11.30 -9.12 -10.78
N LYS A 28 -12.03 -8.30 -11.53
CA LYS A 28 -11.48 -7.10 -12.17
C LYS A 28 -11.61 -5.90 -11.24
N ILE A 29 -10.50 -5.20 -11.01
CA ILE A 29 -10.54 -3.87 -10.38
C ILE A 29 -11.24 -2.85 -11.30
N PRO A 30 -12.05 -1.92 -10.73
CA PRO A 30 -12.69 -0.84 -11.48
C PRO A 30 -11.71 -0.03 -12.34
N LYS A 31 -12.13 0.32 -13.57
CA LYS A 31 -11.30 1.10 -14.50
C LYS A 31 -10.89 2.46 -13.92
N ALA A 32 -11.78 3.13 -13.18
CA ALA A 32 -11.49 4.38 -12.50
C ALA A 32 -10.32 4.25 -11.52
N PHE A 33 -10.32 3.20 -10.69
CA PHE A 33 -9.22 2.95 -9.74
C PHE A 33 -7.88 2.73 -10.45
N LYS A 34 -7.87 2.05 -11.60
CA LYS A 34 -6.64 1.82 -12.39
C LYS A 34 -6.00 3.11 -12.91
N ARG A 35 -6.77 4.20 -13.05
CA ARG A 35 -6.26 5.50 -13.53
C ARG A 35 -5.59 6.32 -12.44
N ILE A 36 -5.88 6.05 -11.15
CA ILE A 36 -5.38 6.84 -10.02
C ILE A 36 -3.85 7.05 -10.07
N PRO A 37 -3.00 6.01 -10.30
CA PRO A 37 -1.55 6.19 -10.29
C PRO A 37 -1.00 7.18 -11.32
N SER A 38 -1.76 7.45 -12.38
CA SER A 38 -1.37 8.40 -13.44
C SER A 38 -1.81 9.84 -13.17
N LEU A 39 -2.59 10.08 -12.12
CA LEU A 39 -3.08 11.41 -11.76
C LEU A 39 -2.00 12.19 -10.99
N GLU A 40 -1.91 13.50 -11.24
CA GLU A 40 -1.02 14.36 -10.46
C GLU A 40 -1.49 14.47 -8.99
N CYS A 41 -2.81 14.60 -8.80
CA CYS A 41 -3.48 14.61 -7.49
C CYS A 41 -3.88 13.20 -6.99
N TRP A 42 -3.14 12.15 -7.37
CA TRP A 42 -3.48 10.76 -7.04
C TRP A 42 -3.77 10.54 -5.56
N ALA A 43 -3.04 11.21 -4.67
CA ALA A 43 -3.17 11.02 -3.23
C ALA A 43 -4.54 11.48 -2.74
N ASP A 44 -4.98 12.66 -3.17
CA ASP A 44 -6.28 13.23 -2.78
C ASP A 44 -7.42 12.36 -3.32
N VAL A 45 -7.30 11.91 -4.57
CA VAL A 45 -8.28 11.00 -5.20
C VAL A 45 -8.32 9.64 -4.51
N LEU A 46 -7.16 9.10 -4.10
CA LEU A 46 -7.11 7.82 -3.40
C LEU A 46 -7.80 7.89 -2.04
N GLN A 47 -7.69 9.00 -1.32
CA GLN A 47 -8.35 9.18 -0.02
C GLN A 47 -9.88 9.12 -0.13
N LEU A 48 -10.46 9.57 -1.25
CA LEU A 48 -11.91 9.47 -1.49
C LEU A 48 -12.42 8.03 -1.51
N THR A 49 -11.55 7.06 -1.78
CA THR A 49 -11.89 5.63 -1.80
C THR A 49 -11.76 4.96 -0.43
N GLU A 50 -11.47 5.74 0.62
CA GLU A 50 -11.33 5.29 2.02
C GLU A 50 -10.44 4.04 2.20
N PRO A 51 -9.12 4.16 1.96
CA PRO A 51 -8.21 3.01 1.97
C PRO A 51 -8.17 2.19 3.26
N GLN A 52 -8.52 2.81 4.39
CA GLN A 52 -8.68 2.13 5.69
C GLN A 52 -9.75 1.04 5.66
N ASN A 53 -10.79 1.21 4.83
CA ASN A 53 -11.95 0.33 4.74
C ASN A 53 -11.80 -0.76 3.68
N TRP A 54 -10.75 -0.74 2.86
CA TRP A 54 -10.55 -1.73 1.81
C TRP A 54 -10.43 -3.15 2.37
N SER A 55 -10.87 -4.15 1.61
CA SER A 55 -10.58 -5.54 1.95
C SER A 55 -9.07 -5.84 1.83
N PRO A 56 -8.55 -6.88 2.51
CA PRO A 56 -7.17 -7.33 2.31
C PRO A 56 -6.83 -7.64 0.84
N ASN A 57 -7.80 -8.15 0.08
CA ASN A 57 -7.63 -8.46 -1.34
C ASN A 57 -7.56 -7.20 -2.22
N ALA A 58 -8.30 -6.15 -1.85
CA ALA A 58 -8.20 -4.85 -2.50
C ALA A 58 -6.82 -4.22 -2.25
N VAL A 59 -6.32 -4.29 -1.01
CA VAL A 59 -4.96 -3.80 -0.67
C VAL A 59 -3.89 -4.50 -1.51
N TYR A 60 -4.01 -5.81 -1.72
CA TYR A 60 -3.09 -6.56 -2.59
C TYR A 60 -3.08 -6.05 -4.03
N GLN A 61 -4.26 -5.91 -4.62
CA GLN A 61 -4.37 -5.47 -6.01
C GLN A 61 -3.96 -3.99 -6.16
N ALA A 62 -4.29 -3.13 -5.19
CA ALA A 62 -3.81 -1.77 -5.12
C ALA A 62 -2.28 -1.72 -5.02
N THR A 63 -1.69 -2.50 -4.12
CA THR A 63 -0.23 -2.53 -3.95
C THR A 63 0.48 -2.96 -5.23
N ARG A 64 -0.02 -4.02 -5.89
CA ARG A 64 0.51 -4.49 -7.17
C ARG A 64 0.41 -3.42 -8.27
N LEU A 65 -0.72 -2.72 -8.35
CA LEU A 65 -0.96 -1.66 -9.33
C LEU A 65 -0.04 -0.46 -9.08
N PHE A 66 0.04 0.01 -7.84
CA PHE A 66 0.77 1.22 -7.47
C PHE A 66 2.29 0.98 -7.50
N SER A 67 2.76 -0.19 -7.03
CA SER A 67 4.19 -0.53 -7.11
C SER A 67 4.69 -0.60 -8.54
N SER A 68 3.86 -1.00 -9.50
CA SER A 68 4.26 -1.12 -10.90
C SER A 68 4.20 0.22 -11.65
N ASN A 69 3.18 1.04 -11.39
CA ASN A 69 2.89 2.23 -12.21
C ASN A 69 3.44 3.55 -11.63
N MET A 70 3.80 3.60 -10.35
CA MET A 70 4.32 4.82 -9.73
C MET A 70 5.84 4.94 -9.82
N ASN A 71 6.33 6.18 -9.82
CA ASN A 71 7.74 6.48 -9.56
C ASN A 71 8.09 6.14 -8.09
N ALA A 72 9.39 6.03 -7.79
CA ALA A 72 9.87 5.63 -6.46
C ALA A 72 9.38 6.56 -5.34
N LYS A 73 9.35 7.88 -5.60
CA LYS A 73 8.90 8.89 -4.62
C LYS A 73 7.42 8.71 -4.23
N ASN A 74 6.55 8.51 -5.22
CA ASN A 74 5.12 8.30 -4.98
C ASN A 74 4.84 6.92 -4.37
N ALA A 75 5.61 5.90 -4.75
CA ALA A 75 5.50 4.57 -4.14
C ALA A 75 5.85 4.60 -2.63
N VAL A 76 6.89 5.34 -2.22
CA VAL A 76 7.21 5.57 -0.79
C VAL A 76 6.00 6.15 -0.08
N ARG A 77 5.43 7.24 -0.62
CA ARG A 77 4.25 7.90 -0.01
C ARG A 77 3.05 6.97 0.11
N PHE A 78 2.80 6.11 -0.89
CA PHE A 78 1.74 5.11 -0.83
C PHE A 78 2.03 4.06 0.26
N TYR A 79 3.28 3.62 0.40
CA TYR A 79 3.65 2.65 1.42
C TYR A 79 3.50 3.21 2.83
N GLU A 80 4.01 4.41 3.07
CA GLU A 80 3.94 5.09 4.38
C GLU A 80 2.49 5.40 4.77
N ALA A 81 1.69 5.94 3.85
CA ALA A 81 0.34 6.41 4.18
C ALA A 81 -0.70 5.28 4.24
N ILE A 82 -0.53 4.22 3.45
CA ILE A 82 -1.58 3.20 3.26
C ILE A 82 -1.11 1.81 3.69
N LEU A 83 -0.03 1.31 3.07
CA LEU A 83 0.35 -0.10 3.22
C LEU A 83 0.87 -0.40 4.63
N LEU A 84 1.81 0.41 5.14
CA LEU A 84 2.42 0.22 6.45
C LEU A 84 1.38 0.30 7.59
N PRO A 85 0.55 1.36 7.71
CA PRO A 85 -0.48 1.41 8.75
C PRO A 85 -1.45 0.22 8.69
N ARG A 86 -1.82 -0.20 7.47
CA ARG A 86 -2.72 -1.34 7.28
C ARG A 86 -2.12 -2.66 7.77
N LEU A 87 -0.84 -2.91 7.48
CA LEU A 87 -0.15 -4.12 7.93
C LEU A 87 -0.05 -4.17 9.46
N ARG A 88 0.35 -3.05 10.07
CA ARG A 88 0.49 -2.95 11.52
C ARG A 88 -0.85 -3.14 12.22
N HIS A 89 -1.92 -2.55 11.67
CA HIS A 89 -3.27 -2.74 12.18
C HIS A 89 -3.67 -4.22 12.16
N ASP A 90 -3.49 -4.91 11.03
CA ASP A 90 -3.85 -6.33 10.89
C ASP A 90 -3.07 -7.23 11.87
N ILE A 91 -1.76 -7.02 12.00
CA ILE A 91 -0.92 -7.78 12.95
C ILE A 91 -1.35 -7.50 14.40
N LYS A 92 -1.65 -6.24 14.74
CA LYS A 92 -2.07 -5.85 16.09
C LYS A 92 -3.39 -6.52 16.48
N GLN A 93 -4.36 -6.54 15.56
CA GLN A 93 -5.69 -7.11 15.78
C GLN A 93 -5.66 -8.65 15.76
N ASN A 94 -5.13 -9.23 14.70
CA ASN A 94 -5.26 -10.67 14.43
C ASN A 94 -4.10 -11.50 14.98
N LYS A 95 -3.02 -10.85 15.45
CA LYS A 95 -1.76 -11.49 15.90
C LYS A 95 -1.02 -12.30 14.82
N ARG A 96 -1.55 -12.31 13.60
CA ARG A 96 -1.03 -12.91 12.38
C ARG A 96 -1.34 -11.97 11.22
N LEU A 97 -0.58 -12.07 10.14
CA LEU A 97 -0.82 -11.26 8.95
C LEU A 97 -1.69 -12.01 7.95
N HIS A 98 -2.74 -11.35 7.45
CA HIS A 98 -3.61 -11.90 6.40
C HIS A 98 -2.81 -12.24 5.13
N PHE A 99 -3.14 -13.36 4.47
CA PHE A 99 -2.41 -13.85 3.31
C PHE A 99 -2.28 -12.81 2.18
N ALA A 100 -3.37 -12.12 1.83
CA ALA A 100 -3.34 -11.06 0.82
C ALA A 100 -2.42 -9.89 1.19
N LEU A 101 -2.35 -9.50 2.47
CA LEU A 101 -1.44 -8.45 2.94
C LEU A 101 0.02 -8.92 2.91
N TYR A 102 0.26 -10.19 3.23
CA TYR A 102 1.57 -10.81 3.05
C TYR A 102 2.01 -10.77 1.56
N GLN A 103 1.11 -11.10 0.63
CA GLN A 103 1.38 -10.96 -0.81
C GLN A 103 1.57 -9.50 -1.24
N SER A 104 0.85 -8.56 -0.60
CA SER A 104 1.01 -7.12 -0.84
C SER A 104 2.44 -6.68 -0.55
N MET A 105 2.97 -7.10 0.60
CA MET A 105 4.36 -6.86 0.97
C MET A 105 5.35 -7.44 -0.03
N LYS A 106 5.16 -8.70 -0.46
CA LYS A 106 6.00 -9.28 -1.53
C LYS A 106 5.97 -8.46 -2.82
N LYS A 107 4.83 -7.87 -3.19
CA LYS A 107 4.71 -7.02 -4.38
C LYS A 107 5.29 -5.62 -4.20
N SER A 108 5.34 -5.09 -2.98
CA SER A 108 6.02 -3.82 -2.69
C SER A 108 7.54 -3.90 -2.90
N LEU A 109 8.14 -5.09 -2.64
CA LEU A 109 9.56 -5.35 -2.87
C LEU A 109 9.99 -5.34 -4.35
N TYR A 110 9.05 -5.30 -5.30
CA TYR A 110 9.38 -5.09 -6.72
C TYR A 110 9.93 -3.68 -6.98
N LYS A 111 9.82 -2.77 -5.99
CA LYS A 111 10.48 -1.47 -6.00
C LYS A 111 11.30 -1.29 -4.70
N PRO A 112 12.49 -1.93 -4.59
CA PRO A 112 13.23 -2.06 -3.33
C PRO A 112 13.54 -0.72 -2.65
N ALA A 113 14.00 0.29 -3.41
CA ALA A 113 14.30 1.60 -2.86
C ALA A 113 13.08 2.27 -2.18
N ALA A 114 11.87 2.03 -2.72
CA ALA A 114 10.65 2.54 -2.11
C ALA A 114 10.24 1.72 -0.88
N PHE A 115 10.42 0.40 -0.94
CA PHE A 115 10.17 -0.49 0.20
C PHE A 115 11.02 -0.12 1.42
N PHE A 116 12.33 0.05 1.24
CA PHE A 116 13.21 0.39 2.36
C PHE A 116 12.85 1.74 2.97
N LYS A 117 12.65 2.77 2.14
CA LYS A 117 12.33 4.11 2.60
C LYS A 117 10.93 4.26 3.19
N GLY A 118 9.93 3.56 2.64
CA GLY A 118 8.53 3.74 3.03
C GLY A 118 7.97 2.67 3.96
N ILE A 119 8.71 1.59 4.23
CA ILE A 119 8.28 0.50 5.12
C ILE A 119 9.36 0.18 6.15
N LEU A 120 10.54 -0.27 5.72
CA LEU A 120 11.54 -0.81 6.65
C LEU A 120 12.10 0.27 7.58
N LEU A 121 12.59 1.39 7.02
CA LEU A 121 13.17 2.48 7.80
C LEU A 121 12.16 3.11 8.76
N PRO A 122 10.92 3.48 8.35
CA PRO A 122 9.93 4.00 9.29
C PRO A 122 9.63 3.02 10.43
N LEU A 123 9.51 1.72 10.12
CA LEU A 123 9.25 0.70 11.12
C LEU A 123 10.40 0.56 12.13
N CYS A 124 11.66 0.72 11.70
CA CYS A 124 12.81 0.72 12.60
C CYS A 124 12.96 2.04 13.40
N GLN A 125 12.65 3.18 12.78
CA GLN A 125 12.90 4.51 13.35
C GLN A 125 11.80 4.97 14.33
N GLU A 126 10.55 4.54 14.14
CA GLU A 126 9.44 4.93 15.03
C GLU A 126 9.56 4.36 16.46
N GLY A 127 10.47 3.41 16.71
CA GLY A 127 10.74 2.85 18.04
C GLY A 127 9.59 2.01 18.63
N ASN A 128 8.51 1.81 17.89
CA ASN A 128 7.31 1.07 18.31
C ASN A 128 7.16 -0.28 17.57
N CYS A 129 8.18 -0.75 16.86
CA CYS A 129 8.18 -2.03 16.17
C CYS A 129 8.16 -3.19 17.17
N THR A 130 7.16 -4.04 17.06
CA THR A 130 7.02 -5.24 17.89
C THR A 130 7.80 -6.43 17.31
N LEU A 131 8.20 -7.37 18.17
CA LEU A 131 8.88 -8.60 17.74
C LEU A 131 8.08 -9.36 16.65
N ARG A 132 6.75 -9.38 16.74
CA ARG A 132 5.89 -10.04 15.74
C ARG A 132 5.94 -9.34 14.39
N GLU A 133 5.89 -8.00 14.37
CA GLU A 133 6.05 -7.24 13.14
C GLU A 133 7.42 -7.53 12.50
N ALA A 134 8.49 -7.51 13.30
CA ALA A 134 9.84 -7.79 12.83
C ALA A 134 9.99 -9.21 12.25
N VAL A 135 9.49 -10.24 12.95
CA VAL A 135 9.54 -11.63 12.48
C VAL A 135 8.78 -11.80 11.16
N ILE A 136 7.57 -11.23 11.05
CA ILE A 136 6.75 -11.34 9.84
C ILE A 136 7.45 -10.64 8.67
N ILE A 137 7.91 -9.41 8.85
CA ILE A 137 8.53 -8.63 7.78
C ILE A 137 9.88 -9.25 7.38
N GLY A 138 10.69 -9.69 8.35
CA GLY A 138 11.93 -10.40 8.10
C GLY A 138 11.73 -11.66 7.26
N SER A 139 10.69 -12.45 7.54
CA SER A 139 10.35 -13.63 6.75
C SER A 139 10.01 -13.32 5.29
N ILE A 140 9.49 -12.11 5.00
CA ILE A 140 9.14 -11.68 3.64
C ILE A 140 10.40 -11.27 2.89
N ILE A 141 11.30 -10.52 3.54
CA ILE A 141 12.57 -10.09 2.97
C ILE A 141 13.42 -11.31 2.60
N GLN A 142 13.50 -12.32 3.49
CA GLN A 142 14.25 -13.56 3.22
C GLN A 142 13.71 -14.35 2.01
N LYS A 143 12.41 -14.26 1.71
CA LYS A 143 11.76 -15.03 0.65
C LYS A 143 11.70 -14.33 -0.70
N VAL A 144 12.14 -13.07 -0.78
CA VAL A 144 12.12 -12.30 -2.03
C VAL A 144 13.55 -11.95 -2.41
N THR A 145 13.95 -12.32 -3.62
CA THR A 145 15.26 -11.96 -4.15
C THR A 145 15.34 -10.44 -4.37
N ILE A 146 16.15 -9.75 -3.57
CA ILE A 146 16.40 -8.31 -3.70
C ILE A 146 17.72 -8.12 -4.49
N PRO A 147 17.75 -7.30 -5.55
CA PRO A 147 18.98 -7.02 -6.28
C PRO A 147 20.09 -6.47 -5.36
N PRO A 148 21.37 -6.91 -5.51
CA PRO A 148 22.46 -6.60 -4.58
C PRO A 148 22.71 -5.10 -4.37
N LEU A 149 22.50 -4.28 -5.40
CA LEU A 149 22.68 -2.83 -5.33
C LEU A 149 21.72 -2.17 -4.31
N HIS A 150 20.53 -2.73 -4.14
CA HIS A 150 19.54 -2.23 -3.18
C HIS A 150 19.68 -2.86 -1.79
N ALA A 151 20.28 -4.04 -1.69
CA ALA A 151 20.59 -4.67 -0.41
C ALA A 151 21.61 -3.86 0.41
N ARG A 152 22.48 -3.07 -0.23
CA ARG A 152 23.43 -2.17 0.44
C ARG A 152 22.81 -0.90 1.03
N LEU A 153 21.57 -0.58 0.63
CA LEU A 153 20.82 0.60 1.10
C LEU A 153 19.84 0.26 2.24
N ALA A 154 19.66 -1.04 2.50
CA ALA A 154 18.88 -1.59 3.60
C ALA A 154 19.69 -1.53 4.89
#